data_AF-A0A3E1NVT3-F1
#
_entry.id   AF-A0A3E1NVT3-F1
#
_cell.length_a   1.000
_cell.length_b   1.000
_cell.length_c   1.000
_cell.angle_alpha   90.00
_cell.angle_beta   90.00
_cell.angle_gamma   90.00
#
_symmetry.space_group_name_H-M   'P 1'
#
loop_
_entity.id
_entity.type
_entity.pdbx_description
1 polymer ?
#
loop_
_entity_poly.entity_id
_entity_poly.type
_entity_poly.pdbx_seq_one_letter_code
_entity_poly.pdbx_strand_id
1 'polypeptide(L)'
;MAKLSQVKSFVSLLLCLLYLHSNAQQAKDPATLVQEWNTANNKQDIGTLILFYDNEVLFYGTQLKKQDCIAGKLSVFKKYPTLNQQIAGQVKSTTLENGDVKCSFDKVVTTNGATKTYASYLVFRKVNNAWKIVVESDLTTDANVEKRIMKAKGAVLCDVDGDGVKEYAWLTPAPIDTTREMTCLDDSCTSVIHFSNKAIPELKIPNCLDAAIDILGDLNNDGKDEIGINPGWWTSCWSGYHVFTLKKGKWILAVPVISTHCNQWEEGVKVIQKDPKKPGYVIIHYSELNDDDIVTKTKSIPIQ
;
A
#
# COMPACT_ATOMS: atom_id res chain seq x y z
N MET A 1 -45.19 -37.67 -48.23
CA MET A 1 -43.74 -37.37 -48.09
C MET A 1 -43.41 -35.88 -47.90
N ALA A 2 -44.25 -34.92 -48.30
CA ALA A 2 -43.95 -33.48 -48.19
C ALA A 2 -43.83 -32.93 -46.75
N LYS A 3 -44.65 -33.39 -45.78
CA LYS A 3 -44.60 -32.90 -44.39
C LYS A 3 -43.29 -33.23 -43.65
N LEU A 4 -42.65 -34.35 -43.97
CA LEU A 4 -41.42 -34.79 -43.30
C LEU A 4 -40.19 -34.00 -43.75
N SER A 5 -40.19 -33.51 -44.99
CA SER A 5 -39.14 -32.64 -45.55
C SER A 5 -39.17 -31.24 -44.94
N GLN A 6 -40.35 -30.67 -44.76
CA GLN A 6 -40.54 -29.35 -44.15
C GLN A 6 -40.08 -29.31 -42.69
N VAL A 7 -40.36 -30.36 -41.91
CA VAL A 7 -39.94 -30.46 -40.50
C VAL A 7 -38.41 -30.57 -40.38
N LYS A 8 -37.74 -31.33 -41.26
CA LYS A 8 -36.28 -31.41 -41.27
C LYS A 8 -35.62 -30.07 -41.63
N SER A 9 -36.21 -29.33 -42.56
CA SER A 9 -35.73 -27.98 -42.94
C SER A 9 -35.89 -26.97 -41.79
N PHE A 10 -37.03 -27.00 -41.09
CA PHE A 10 -37.27 -26.15 -39.91
C PHE A 10 -36.32 -26.46 -38.75
N VAL A 11 -36.08 -27.74 -38.45
CA VAL A 11 -35.15 -28.15 -37.38
C VAL A 11 -33.70 -27.76 -37.72
N SER A 12 -33.29 -27.88 -38.98
CA SER A 12 -31.97 -27.44 -39.46
C SER A 12 -31.79 -25.92 -39.36
N LEU A 13 -32.82 -25.15 -39.75
CA LEU A 13 -32.81 -23.69 -39.64
C LEU A 13 -32.79 -23.23 -38.17
N LEU A 14 -33.53 -23.91 -37.28
CA LEU A 14 -33.54 -23.63 -35.85
C LEU A 14 -32.19 -23.95 -35.19
N LEU A 15 -31.55 -25.08 -35.57
CA LEU A 15 -30.20 -25.43 -35.13
C LEU A 15 -29.15 -24.43 -35.65
N CYS A 16 -29.24 -23.97 -36.90
CA CYS A 16 -28.39 -22.90 -37.43
C CYS A 16 -28.59 -21.58 -36.69
N LEU A 17 -29.83 -21.20 -36.39
CA LEU A 17 -30.14 -19.99 -35.62
C LEU A 17 -29.63 -20.08 -34.18
N LEU A 18 -29.72 -21.25 -33.54
CA LEU A 18 -29.15 -21.51 -32.21
C LEU A 18 -27.60 -21.52 -32.23
N TYR A 19 -26.98 -22.04 -33.30
CA TYR A 19 -25.52 -22.00 -33.52
C TYR A 19 -25.01 -20.57 -33.81
N LEU A 20 -25.79 -19.75 -34.51
CA LEU A 20 -25.47 -18.34 -34.75
C LEU A 20 -25.67 -17.49 -33.50
N HIS A 21 -26.72 -17.75 -32.70
CA HIS A 21 -26.93 -17.06 -31.42
C HIS A 21 -25.85 -17.45 -30.39
N SER A 22 -25.45 -18.72 -30.30
CA SER A 22 -24.40 -19.15 -29.37
C SER A 22 -23.02 -18.56 -29.69
N ASN A 23 -22.67 -18.39 -30.96
CA ASN A 23 -21.45 -17.68 -31.36
C ASN A 23 -21.53 -16.16 -31.15
N ALA A 24 -22.69 -15.54 -31.37
CA ALA A 24 -22.90 -14.11 -31.09
C ALA A 24 -22.93 -13.78 -29.58
N GLN A 25 -23.15 -14.78 -28.73
CA GLN A 25 -23.25 -14.65 -27.27
C GLN A 25 -21.99 -15.14 -26.54
N GLN A 26 -20.88 -15.41 -27.22
CA GLN A 26 -19.61 -15.68 -26.53
C GLN A 26 -19.11 -14.35 -25.97
N ALA A 27 -19.12 -14.22 -24.63
CA ALA A 27 -18.65 -13.01 -23.96
C ALA A 27 -17.23 -12.69 -24.43
N LYS A 28 -17.03 -11.51 -25.02
CA LYS A 28 -15.72 -11.06 -25.53
C LYS A 28 -14.66 -11.24 -24.45
N ASP A 29 -13.50 -11.74 -24.84
CA ASP A 29 -12.36 -11.88 -23.96
C ASP A 29 -11.93 -10.49 -23.41
N PRO A 30 -11.73 -10.32 -22.08
CA PRO A 30 -11.29 -9.07 -21.49
C PRO A 30 -10.07 -8.42 -22.16
N ALA A 31 -9.10 -9.17 -22.67
CA ALA A 31 -7.95 -8.59 -23.38
C ALA A 31 -8.37 -7.88 -24.68
N THR A 32 -9.39 -8.40 -25.37
CA THR A 32 -9.98 -7.74 -26.55
C THR A 32 -10.68 -6.43 -26.15
N LEU A 33 -11.36 -6.42 -25.00
CA LEU A 33 -12.00 -5.21 -24.48
C LEU A 33 -11.00 -4.12 -24.12
N VAL A 34 -9.77 -4.46 -23.71
CA VAL A 34 -8.70 -3.47 -23.51
C VAL A 34 -8.36 -2.74 -24.81
N GLN A 35 -8.33 -3.43 -25.96
CA GLN A 35 -8.06 -2.82 -27.27
C GLN A 35 -9.23 -1.92 -27.73
N GLU A 36 -10.46 -2.34 -27.48
CA GLU A 36 -11.65 -1.52 -27.75
C GLU A 36 -11.68 -0.28 -26.85
N TRP A 37 -11.36 -0.42 -25.57
CA TRP A 37 -11.17 0.71 -24.65
C TRP A 37 -10.10 1.67 -25.15
N ASN A 38 -8.97 1.16 -25.64
CA ASN A 38 -7.92 2.01 -26.20
C ASN A 38 -8.40 2.79 -27.42
N THR A 39 -9.12 2.12 -28.31
CA THR A 39 -9.73 2.74 -29.49
C THR A 39 -10.74 3.81 -29.12
N ALA A 40 -11.59 3.54 -28.12
CA ALA A 40 -12.59 4.48 -27.64
C ALA A 40 -11.96 5.73 -27.00
N ASN A 41 -10.87 5.59 -26.23
CA ASN A 41 -10.15 6.76 -25.69
C ASN A 41 -9.55 7.63 -26.81
N ASN A 42 -8.92 7.04 -27.82
CA ASN A 42 -8.35 7.79 -28.95
C ASN A 42 -9.42 8.49 -29.80
N LYS A 43 -10.58 7.85 -30.00
CA LYS A 43 -11.72 8.44 -30.70
C LYS A 43 -12.55 9.39 -29.83
N GLN A 44 -12.22 9.50 -28.54
CA GLN A 44 -13.01 10.20 -27.53
C GLN A 44 -14.49 9.75 -27.53
N ASP A 45 -14.72 8.45 -27.78
CA ASP A 45 -16.04 7.85 -27.86
C ASP A 45 -16.60 7.58 -26.46
N ILE A 46 -17.25 8.61 -25.92
CA ILE A 46 -17.86 8.57 -24.59
C ILE A 46 -18.99 7.54 -24.50
N GLY A 47 -19.74 7.33 -25.58
CA GLY A 47 -20.83 6.34 -25.60
C GLY A 47 -20.30 4.94 -25.33
N THR A 48 -19.23 4.56 -26.03
CA THR A 48 -18.55 3.28 -25.80
C THR A 48 -17.91 3.19 -24.41
N LEU A 49 -17.25 4.26 -23.94
CA LEU A 49 -16.65 4.27 -22.60
C LEU A 49 -17.69 4.08 -21.49
N ILE A 50 -18.85 4.73 -21.56
CA ILE A 50 -19.96 4.56 -20.59
C ILE A 50 -20.40 3.09 -20.48
N LEU A 51 -20.40 2.36 -21.60
CA LEU A 51 -20.77 0.96 -21.64
C LEU A 51 -19.72 0.04 -21.00
N PHE A 52 -18.43 0.41 -21.04
CA PHE A 52 -17.38 -0.39 -20.43
C PHE A 52 -17.33 -0.29 -18.92
N TYR A 53 -17.53 0.87 -18.31
CA TYR A 53 -17.41 1.00 -16.87
C TYR A 53 -18.59 0.36 -16.11
N ASP A 54 -18.29 -0.18 -14.93
CA ASP A 54 -19.30 -0.54 -13.95
C ASP A 54 -19.87 0.72 -13.25
N ASN A 55 -20.88 0.57 -12.41
CA ASN A 55 -21.48 1.70 -11.69
C ASN A 55 -20.53 2.31 -10.66
N GLU A 56 -19.68 1.49 -10.06
CA GLU A 56 -18.61 1.92 -9.16
C GLU A 56 -17.27 1.35 -9.63
N VAL A 57 -16.24 2.21 -9.65
CA VAL A 57 -14.94 1.90 -10.25
C VAL A 57 -13.85 2.43 -9.34
N LEU A 58 -12.86 1.60 -9.02
CA LEU A 58 -11.61 2.07 -8.43
C LEU A 58 -10.78 2.71 -9.55
N PHE A 59 -10.86 4.04 -9.65
CA PHE A 59 -10.25 4.83 -10.72
C PHE A 59 -9.02 5.55 -10.18
N TYR A 60 -7.83 5.13 -10.61
CA TYR A 60 -6.54 5.70 -10.20
C TYR A 60 -6.39 5.84 -8.67
N GLY A 61 -6.78 4.78 -7.96
CA GLY A 61 -6.72 4.68 -6.49
C GLY A 61 -7.89 5.34 -5.72
N THR A 62 -8.90 5.86 -6.41
CA THR A 62 -10.09 6.46 -5.77
C THR A 62 -11.35 5.71 -6.19
N GLN A 63 -12.20 5.32 -5.24
CA GLN A 63 -13.51 4.72 -5.55
C GLN A 63 -14.46 5.82 -6.05
N LEU A 64 -14.90 5.71 -7.31
CA LEU A 64 -15.75 6.70 -7.98
C LEU A 64 -16.98 6.06 -8.59
N LYS A 65 -18.04 6.86 -8.77
CA LYS A 65 -19.18 6.46 -9.61
C LYS A 65 -18.78 6.54 -11.08
N LYS A 66 -19.45 5.76 -11.93
CA LYS A 66 -19.29 5.77 -13.39
C LYS A 66 -19.24 7.18 -13.98
N GLN A 67 -20.21 8.01 -13.62
CA GLN A 67 -20.34 9.37 -14.11
C GLN A 67 -19.12 10.23 -13.80
N ASP A 68 -18.50 10.05 -12.63
CA ASP A 68 -17.31 10.80 -12.21
C ASP A 68 -16.06 10.30 -12.95
N CYS A 69 -15.97 8.99 -13.24
CA CYS A 69 -14.94 8.44 -14.11
C CYS A 69 -15.01 9.04 -15.52
N ILE A 70 -16.23 9.13 -16.08
CA ILE A 70 -16.48 9.71 -17.40
C ILE A 70 -16.19 11.22 -17.40
N ALA A 71 -16.55 11.95 -16.34
CA ALA A 71 -16.18 13.36 -16.18
C ALA A 71 -14.65 13.55 -16.13
N GLY A 72 -13.92 12.63 -15.50
CA GLY A 72 -12.46 12.57 -15.52
C GLY A 72 -11.92 12.40 -16.94
N LYS A 73 -12.46 11.45 -17.72
CA LYS A 73 -12.09 11.24 -19.13
C LYS A 73 -12.34 12.47 -19.99
N LEU A 74 -13.53 13.07 -19.89
CA LEU A 74 -13.89 14.30 -20.60
C LEU A 74 -12.91 15.45 -20.28
N SER A 75 -12.51 15.57 -19.03
CA SER A 75 -11.53 16.58 -18.59
C SER A 75 -10.15 16.35 -19.23
N VAL A 76 -9.71 15.09 -19.36
CA VAL A 76 -8.49 14.71 -20.07
C VAL A 76 -8.60 15.03 -21.57
N PHE A 77 -9.72 14.69 -22.21
CA PHE A 77 -9.95 14.96 -23.64
C PHE A 77 -9.99 16.46 -23.95
N LYS A 78 -10.61 17.27 -23.08
CA LYS A 78 -10.58 18.73 -23.18
C LYS A 78 -9.17 19.29 -23.06
N LYS A 79 -8.35 18.74 -22.15
CA LYS A 79 -6.96 19.16 -21.94
C LYS A 79 -6.03 18.72 -23.07
N TYR A 80 -6.29 17.57 -23.68
CA TYR A 80 -5.50 16.99 -24.76
C TYR A 80 -6.38 16.59 -25.95
N PRO A 81 -6.81 17.54 -26.80
CA PRO A 81 -7.72 17.27 -27.92
C PRO A 81 -7.16 16.29 -28.95
N THR A 82 -5.83 16.22 -29.07
CA THR A 82 -5.10 15.31 -29.96
C THR A 82 -4.50 14.11 -29.19
N LEU A 83 -5.13 13.70 -28.08
CA LEU A 83 -4.70 12.55 -27.29
C LEU A 83 -4.42 11.35 -28.19
N ASN A 84 -3.22 10.79 -28.06
CA ASN A 84 -2.83 9.56 -28.72
C ASN A 84 -2.26 8.62 -27.67
N GLN A 85 -2.99 7.54 -27.40
CA GLN A 85 -2.55 6.43 -26.58
C GLN A 85 -2.48 5.13 -27.37
N GLN A 86 -1.52 4.28 -27.01
CA GLN A 86 -1.27 3.00 -27.63
C GLN A 86 -0.98 1.96 -26.55
N ILE A 87 -1.31 0.71 -26.86
CA ILE A 87 -0.92 -0.43 -26.05
C ILE A 87 0.33 -1.02 -26.70
N ALA A 88 1.45 -0.96 -25.99
CA ALA A 88 2.69 -1.58 -26.43
C ALA A 88 2.71 -3.06 -26.02
N GLY A 89 2.98 -3.93 -26.99
CA GLY A 89 3.07 -5.37 -26.77
C GLY A 89 1.72 -6.06 -26.53
N GLN A 90 1.77 -7.23 -25.90
CA GLN A 90 0.59 -8.05 -25.62
C GLN A 90 -0.03 -7.69 -24.27
N VAL A 91 -1.36 -7.71 -24.22
CA VAL A 91 -2.12 -7.62 -22.97
C VAL A 91 -2.00 -8.95 -22.22
N LYS A 92 -1.57 -8.90 -20.95
CA LYS A 92 -1.47 -10.07 -20.08
C LYS A 92 -2.69 -10.15 -19.17
N SER A 93 -3.44 -11.24 -19.26
CA SER A 93 -4.64 -11.48 -18.45
C SER A 93 -4.36 -12.44 -17.31
N THR A 94 -4.95 -12.19 -16.13
CA THR A 94 -4.90 -13.08 -14.96
C THR A 94 -6.26 -13.06 -14.27
N THR A 95 -6.82 -14.24 -14.04
CA THR A 95 -8.06 -14.40 -13.27
C THR A 95 -7.74 -14.33 -11.78
N LEU A 96 -8.45 -13.46 -11.06
CA LEU A 96 -8.34 -13.27 -9.62
C LEU A 96 -9.20 -14.30 -8.88
N GLU A 97 -8.96 -14.49 -7.58
CA GLU A 97 -9.68 -15.48 -6.76
C GLU A 97 -11.20 -15.27 -6.75
N ASN A 98 -11.65 -14.02 -6.84
CA ASN A 98 -13.07 -13.66 -6.90
C ASN A 98 -13.70 -13.81 -8.30
N GLY A 99 -12.95 -14.31 -9.29
CA GLY A 99 -13.39 -14.48 -10.68
C GLY A 99 -13.29 -13.25 -11.56
N ASP A 100 -12.87 -12.10 -11.03
CA ASP A 100 -12.55 -10.92 -11.84
C ASP A 100 -11.30 -11.18 -12.70
N VAL A 101 -11.17 -10.50 -13.84
CA VAL A 101 -10.04 -10.65 -14.75
C VAL A 101 -9.21 -9.38 -14.78
N LYS A 102 -7.97 -9.43 -14.30
CA LYS A 102 -6.99 -8.34 -14.42
C LYS A 102 -6.25 -8.44 -15.74
N CYS A 103 -6.31 -7.38 -16.55
CA CYS A 103 -5.58 -7.23 -17.79
C CYS A 103 -4.50 -6.17 -17.62
N SER A 104 -3.22 -6.54 -17.70
CA SER A 104 -2.06 -5.65 -17.54
C SER A 104 -1.38 -5.40 -18.88
N PHE A 105 -0.93 -4.17 -19.14
CA PHE A 105 -0.37 -3.74 -20.41
C PHE A 105 0.46 -2.45 -20.28
N ASP A 106 1.40 -2.24 -21.19
CA ASP A 106 2.15 -0.99 -21.25
C ASP A 106 1.40 0.05 -22.10
N LYS A 107 0.93 1.12 -21.45
CA LYS A 107 0.22 2.21 -22.10
C LYS A 107 1.20 3.32 -22.48
N VAL A 108 1.38 3.51 -23.77
CA VAL A 108 2.19 4.59 -24.33
C VAL A 108 1.28 5.77 -24.62
N VAL A 109 1.56 6.94 -24.04
CA VAL A 109 0.78 8.16 -24.25
C VAL A 109 1.69 9.24 -24.83
N THR A 110 1.27 9.86 -25.93
CA THR A 110 1.97 10.98 -26.54
C THR A 110 1.17 12.26 -26.35
N THR A 111 1.78 13.25 -25.69
CA THR A 111 1.21 14.58 -25.47
C THR A 111 2.27 15.64 -25.72
N ASN A 112 1.94 16.69 -26.48
CA ASN A 112 2.84 17.81 -26.79
C ASN A 112 4.23 17.39 -27.31
N GLY A 113 4.29 16.33 -28.14
CA GLY A 113 5.54 15.82 -28.71
C GLY A 113 6.40 14.97 -27.76
N ALA A 114 5.98 14.80 -26.49
CA ALA A 114 6.62 13.91 -25.54
C ALA A 114 5.83 12.61 -25.37
N THR A 115 6.54 11.49 -25.33
CA THR A 115 5.98 10.16 -25.13
C THR A 115 6.34 9.63 -23.75
N LYS A 116 5.36 9.07 -23.04
CA LYS A 116 5.54 8.40 -21.75
C LYS A 116 4.89 7.03 -21.78
N THR A 117 5.50 6.06 -21.12
CA THR A 117 4.97 4.70 -20.98
C THR A 117 4.60 4.44 -19.54
N TYR A 118 3.42 3.87 -19.33
CA TYR A 118 2.88 3.53 -18.01
C TYR A 118 2.45 2.08 -17.98
N ALA A 119 3.02 1.28 -17.08
CA ALA A 119 2.53 -0.07 -16.76
C ALA A 119 1.12 0.05 -16.16
N SER A 120 0.11 -0.15 -17.01
CA SER A 120 -1.30 0.11 -16.73
C SER A 120 -2.07 -1.19 -16.62
N TYR A 121 -3.25 -1.15 -16.01
CA TYR A 121 -4.13 -2.30 -15.99
C TYR A 121 -5.60 -1.91 -15.88
N LEU A 122 -6.45 -2.81 -16.37
CA LEU A 122 -7.90 -2.79 -16.16
C LEU A 122 -8.30 -4.08 -15.44
N VAL A 123 -9.23 -4.00 -14.49
CA VAL A 123 -9.87 -5.19 -13.91
C VAL A 123 -11.31 -5.25 -14.38
N PHE A 124 -11.70 -6.40 -14.90
CA PHE A 124 -13.03 -6.65 -15.43
C PHE A 124 -13.81 -7.58 -14.51
N ARG A 125 -15.06 -7.21 -14.21
CA ARG A 125 -16.04 -8.05 -13.51
C ARG A 125 -17.18 -8.42 -14.44
N LYS A 126 -17.69 -9.63 -14.33
CA LYS A 126 -18.85 -10.07 -15.11
C LYS A 126 -20.14 -9.66 -14.39
N VAL A 127 -20.89 -8.72 -14.98
CA VAL A 127 -22.16 -8.20 -14.46
C VAL A 127 -23.24 -8.40 -15.52
N ASN A 128 -24.34 -9.08 -15.18
CA ASN A 128 -25.42 -9.41 -16.11
C ASN A 128 -24.91 -10.05 -17.42
N ASN A 129 -23.97 -10.98 -17.29
CA ASN A 129 -23.31 -11.67 -18.39
C ASN A 129 -22.44 -10.79 -19.32
N ALA A 130 -22.17 -9.54 -18.96
CA ALA A 130 -21.26 -8.63 -19.66
C ALA A 130 -20.05 -8.27 -18.80
N TRP A 131 -18.88 -8.16 -19.40
CA TRP A 131 -17.68 -7.66 -18.71
C TRP A 131 -17.75 -6.14 -18.53
N LYS A 132 -17.45 -5.68 -17.31
CA LYS A 132 -17.41 -4.27 -16.92
C LYS A 132 -16.09 -3.94 -16.26
N ILE A 133 -15.50 -2.78 -16.58
CA ILE A 133 -14.32 -2.25 -15.91
C ILE A 133 -14.72 -1.82 -14.50
N VAL A 134 -14.15 -2.48 -13.50
CA VAL A 134 -14.29 -2.16 -12.08
C VAL A 134 -13.04 -1.53 -11.49
N VAL A 135 -11.91 -1.60 -12.20
CA VAL A 135 -10.67 -0.89 -11.85
C VAL A 135 -10.00 -0.37 -13.12
N GLU A 136 -9.55 0.88 -13.10
CA GLU A 136 -8.58 1.42 -14.06
C GLU A 136 -7.47 2.13 -13.28
N SER A 137 -6.22 1.68 -13.46
CA SER A 137 -5.07 2.34 -12.83
C SER A 137 -3.76 2.03 -13.57
N ASP A 138 -2.67 2.54 -13.00
CA ASP A 138 -1.30 2.26 -13.39
C ASP A 138 -0.39 2.17 -12.14
N LEU A 139 0.71 1.42 -12.26
CA LEU A 139 1.60 1.13 -11.13
C LEU A 139 2.27 2.39 -10.54
N THR A 140 2.42 3.45 -11.34
CA THR A 140 3.00 4.73 -10.85
C THR A 140 2.00 5.43 -9.94
N THR A 141 0.74 5.48 -10.35
CA THR A 141 -0.33 6.04 -9.54
C THR A 141 -0.53 5.24 -8.26
N ASP A 142 -0.53 3.91 -8.35
CA ASP A 142 -0.68 3.03 -7.18
C ASP A 142 0.42 3.28 -6.14
N ALA A 143 1.69 3.32 -6.57
CA ALA A 143 2.81 3.62 -5.67
C ALA A 143 2.69 5.01 -5.02
N ASN A 144 2.20 6.01 -5.77
CA ASN A 144 1.96 7.35 -5.22
C ASN A 144 0.78 7.39 -4.25
N VAL A 145 -0.28 6.61 -4.47
CA VAL A 145 -1.39 6.43 -3.52
C VAL A 145 -0.88 5.78 -2.25
N GLU A 146 -0.17 4.66 -2.36
CA GLU A 146 0.41 3.96 -1.22
C GLU A 146 1.34 4.86 -0.40
N LYS A 147 2.27 5.57 -1.05
CA LYS A 147 3.16 6.51 -0.37
C LYS A 147 2.39 7.58 0.42
N ARG A 148 1.28 8.10 -0.12
CA ARG A 148 0.42 9.07 0.59
C ARG A 148 -0.28 8.45 1.78
N ILE A 149 -0.80 7.23 1.63
CA ILE A 149 -1.44 6.48 2.72
C ILE A 149 -0.43 6.22 3.84
N MET A 150 0.76 5.72 3.51
CA MET A 150 1.80 5.44 4.48
C MET A 150 2.29 6.72 5.17
N LYS A 151 2.46 7.82 4.43
CA LYS A 151 2.75 9.12 5.03
C LYS A 151 1.65 9.59 5.99
N ALA A 152 0.38 9.42 5.63
CA ALA A 152 -0.74 9.80 6.49
C ALA A 152 -0.81 8.97 7.78
N LYS A 153 -0.29 7.73 7.77
CA LYS A 153 -0.11 6.89 8.95
C LYS A 153 1.12 7.26 9.79
N GLY A 154 1.91 8.27 9.40
CA GLY A 154 3.19 8.58 10.05
C GLY A 154 4.25 7.50 9.85
N ALA A 155 4.13 6.68 8.79
CA ALA A 155 5.05 5.59 8.55
C ALA A 155 6.46 6.09 8.20
N VAL A 156 7.48 5.35 8.65
CA VAL A 156 8.90 5.58 8.39
C VAL A 156 9.49 4.44 7.58
N LEU A 157 10.58 4.70 6.84
CA LEU A 157 11.28 3.67 6.07
C LEU A 157 12.41 3.04 6.89
N CYS A 158 12.48 1.72 6.94
CA CYS A 158 13.52 0.95 7.63
C CYS A 158 13.84 -0.36 6.90
N ASP A 159 15.01 -0.92 7.19
CA ASP A 159 15.48 -2.25 6.72
C ASP A 159 15.86 -3.10 7.94
N VAL A 160 14.84 -3.58 8.68
CA VAL A 160 15.06 -4.25 9.98
C VAL A 160 15.34 -5.75 9.86
N ASP A 161 15.16 -6.34 8.68
CA ASP A 161 15.53 -7.73 8.39
C ASP A 161 16.84 -7.85 7.58
N GLY A 162 17.33 -6.75 7.01
CA GLY A 162 18.67 -6.62 6.43
C GLY A 162 18.76 -7.18 5.02
N ASP A 163 17.65 -7.18 4.29
CA ASP A 163 17.58 -7.68 2.91
C ASP A 163 17.99 -6.62 1.86
N GLY A 164 18.24 -5.38 2.31
CA GLY A 164 18.61 -4.24 1.49
C GLY A 164 17.42 -3.50 0.87
N VAL A 165 16.19 -3.94 1.10
CA VAL A 165 14.94 -3.34 0.64
C VAL A 165 14.27 -2.63 1.81
N LYS A 166 14.13 -1.32 1.68
CA LYS A 166 13.42 -0.55 2.72
C LYS A 166 11.92 -0.77 2.67
N GLU A 167 11.34 -0.81 3.85
CA GLU A 167 9.93 -1.05 4.08
C GLU A 167 9.31 0.01 4.97
N TYR A 168 7.99 0.13 4.94
CA TYR A 168 7.28 1.03 5.84
C TYR A 168 7.03 0.38 7.19
N ALA A 169 7.45 1.03 8.27
CA ALA A 169 7.02 0.76 9.63
C ALA A 169 6.05 1.85 10.10
N TRP A 170 4.94 1.49 10.72
CA TRP A 170 4.00 2.45 11.32
C TRP A 170 3.43 1.92 12.63
N LEU A 171 3.08 2.83 13.53
CA LEU A 171 2.52 2.51 14.84
C LEU A 171 1.00 2.64 14.83
N THR A 172 0.33 1.62 15.35
CA THR A 172 -1.07 1.70 15.79
C THR A 172 -1.05 1.98 17.30
N PRO A 173 -1.62 3.10 17.76
CA PRO A 173 -1.62 3.46 19.17
C PRO A 173 -2.46 2.50 20.00
N ALA A 174 -2.22 2.49 21.31
CA ALA A 174 -3.03 1.72 22.23
C ALA A 174 -4.51 2.18 22.16
N PRO A 175 -5.48 1.25 22.28
CA PRO A 175 -6.88 1.60 22.27
C PRO A 175 -7.26 2.27 23.59
N ILE A 176 -7.48 3.59 23.60
CA ILE A 176 -7.82 4.36 24.81
C ILE A 176 -9.35 4.39 25.01
N ASP A 177 -9.79 4.24 26.26
CA ASP A 177 -11.19 4.47 26.66
C ASP A 177 -11.43 5.98 26.75
N THR A 178 -12.19 6.55 25.82
CA THR A 178 -12.48 7.99 25.80
C THR A 178 -13.57 8.41 26.80
N THR A 179 -14.18 7.45 27.51
CA THR A 179 -15.24 7.72 28.49
C THR A 179 -14.70 7.75 29.92
N ARG A 180 -13.48 7.26 30.14
CA ARG A 180 -12.81 7.20 31.45
C ARG A 180 -11.42 7.81 31.33
N GLU A 181 -11.04 8.61 32.31
CA GLU A 181 -9.72 9.23 32.30
C GLU A 181 -8.60 8.19 32.45
N MET A 182 -7.51 8.38 31.70
CA MET A 182 -6.25 7.62 31.84
C MET A 182 -6.41 6.09 31.81
N THR A 183 -7.31 5.59 30.95
CA THR A 183 -7.64 4.16 30.87
C THR A 183 -7.54 3.65 29.44
N CYS A 184 -6.97 2.45 29.25
CA CYS A 184 -7.02 1.73 27.98
C CYS A 184 -8.20 0.75 27.95
N LEU A 185 -8.68 0.45 26.75
CA LEU A 185 -9.67 -0.60 26.51
C LEU A 185 -9.08 -2.00 26.66
N ASP A 186 -7.75 -2.13 26.60
CA ASP A 186 -7.00 -3.34 26.95
C ASP A 186 -6.26 -3.18 28.28
N ASP A 187 -5.96 -4.29 28.94
CA ASP A 187 -5.31 -4.27 30.26
C ASP A 187 -3.85 -3.77 30.22
N SER A 188 -3.23 -3.76 29.04
CA SER A 188 -1.79 -3.54 28.89
C SER A 188 -1.40 -2.23 28.20
N CYS A 189 -2.37 -1.45 27.71
CA CYS A 189 -2.10 -0.26 26.89
C CYS A 189 -1.07 -0.55 25.80
N THR A 190 -1.33 -1.55 24.96
CA THR A 190 -0.33 -2.01 23.98
C THR A 190 -0.45 -1.25 22.66
N SER A 191 0.61 -0.51 22.31
CA SER A 191 0.84 -0.05 20.94
C SER A 191 1.50 -1.14 20.11
N VAL A 192 1.24 -1.15 18.81
CA VAL A 192 1.78 -2.15 17.88
C VAL A 192 2.44 -1.47 16.69
N ILE A 193 3.70 -1.83 16.42
CA ILE A 193 4.38 -1.44 15.19
C ILE A 193 4.16 -2.55 14.16
N HIS A 194 3.65 -2.13 13.00
CA HIS A 194 3.41 -2.96 11.85
C HIS A 194 4.40 -2.63 10.74
N PHE A 195 4.64 -3.61 9.85
CA PHE A 195 5.57 -3.50 8.73
C PHE A 195 4.85 -3.79 7.42
N SER A 196 5.27 -3.16 6.32
CA SER A 196 4.69 -3.41 5.00
C SER A 196 5.05 -4.81 4.47
N ASN A 197 6.21 -5.35 4.85
CA ASN A 197 6.52 -6.75 4.62
C ASN A 197 5.94 -7.61 5.73
N LYS A 198 5.03 -8.50 5.35
CA LYS A 198 4.32 -9.38 6.28
C LYS A 198 5.19 -10.51 6.84
N ALA A 199 6.39 -10.71 6.30
CA ALA A 199 7.35 -11.68 6.84
C ALA A 199 8.00 -11.19 8.14
N ILE A 200 8.04 -9.87 8.36
CA ILE A 200 8.58 -9.28 9.59
C ILE A 200 7.50 -9.35 10.68
N PRO A 201 7.80 -9.92 11.86
CA PRO A 201 6.85 -9.99 12.95
C PRO A 201 6.51 -8.58 13.45
N GLU A 202 5.25 -8.38 13.85
CA GLU A 202 4.84 -7.14 14.52
C GLU A 202 5.58 -6.97 15.85
N LEU A 203 5.88 -5.72 16.21
CA LEU A 203 6.49 -5.37 17.49
C LEU A 203 5.42 -4.80 18.43
N LYS A 204 5.10 -5.54 19.48
CA LYS A 204 4.13 -5.14 20.51
C LYS A 204 4.83 -4.47 21.68
N ILE A 205 4.33 -3.31 22.09
CA ILE A 205 4.95 -2.48 23.11
C ILE A 205 3.89 -2.21 24.20
N PRO A 206 3.91 -2.97 25.32
CA PRO A 206 2.99 -2.73 26.42
C PRO A 206 3.35 -1.43 27.15
N ASN A 207 2.39 -0.85 27.86
CA ASN A 207 2.51 0.43 28.56
C ASN A 207 2.98 1.56 27.63
N CYS A 208 2.41 1.62 26.42
CA CYS A 208 2.76 2.59 25.40
C CYS A 208 1.48 3.08 24.74
N LEU A 209 1.08 4.32 25.00
CA LEU A 209 -0.14 4.89 24.40
C LEU A 209 0.07 5.21 22.92
N ASP A 210 1.21 5.81 22.63
CA ASP A 210 1.71 6.12 21.30
C ASP A 210 3.24 6.25 21.37
N ALA A 211 3.88 6.35 20.20
CA ALA A 211 5.28 6.73 20.10
C ALA A 211 5.60 7.15 18.66
N ALA A 212 6.63 8.00 18.50
CA ALA A 212 7.33 8.11 17.23
C ALA A 212 8.29 6.92 17.08
N ILE A 213 8.39 6.38 15.86
CA ILE A 213 9.35 5.32 15.53
C ILE A 213 10.67 5.99 15.15
N ASP A 214 11.71 5.75 15.93
CA ASP A 214 13.07 6.24 15.66
C ASP A 214 13.86 5.17 14.91
N ILE A 215 14.27 5.45 13.68
CA ILE A 215 15.10 4.52 12.89
C ILE A 215 16.56 4.84 13.16
N LEU A 216 17.18 4.01 13.99
CA LEU A 216 18.52 4.26 14.53
C LEU A 216 19.64 3.84 13.55
N GLY A 217 19.27 3.15 12.47
CA GLY A 217 20.18 2.52 11.55
C GLY A 217 20.81 1.26 12.15
N ASP A 218 21.68 0.63 11.38
CA ASP A 218 22.48 -0.51 11.83
C ASP A 218 23.50 -0.08 12.88
N LEU A 219 23.20 -0.24 14.18
CA LEU A 219 24.04 0.11 15.32
C LEU A 219 25.06 -0.98 15.65
N ASN A 220 24.74 -2.26 15.44
CA ASN A 220 25.61 -3.40 15.79
C ASN A 220 26.50 -3.90 14.63
N ASN A 221 26.35 -3.34 13.42
CA ASN A 221 27.00 -3.74 12.16
C ASN A 221 26.59 -5.13 11.66
N ASP A 222 25.34 -5.53 11.90
CA ASP A 222 24.79 -6.81 11.43
C ASP A 222 23.99 -6.69 10.11
N GLY A 223 23.94 -5.48 9.55
CA GLY A 223 23.26 -5.16 8.30
C GLY A 223 21.77 -4.82 8.45
N LYS A 224 21.22 -4.77 9.67
CA LYS A 224 19.81 -4.44 9.93
C LYS A 224 19.68 -3.12 10.68
N ASP A 225 18.59 -2.39 10.44
CA ASP A 225 18.26 -1.21 11.23
C ASP A 225 17.74 -1.60 12.63
N GLU A 226 18.24 -0.92 13.67
CA GLU A 226 17.61 -0.91 14.99
C GLU A 226 16.45 0.10 15.05
N ILE A 227 15.41 -0.26 15.80
CA ILE A 227 14.26 0.62 16.08
C ILE A 227 14.33 1.12 17.52
N GLY A 228 14.33 2.43 17.68
CA GLY A 228 14.18 3.12 18.96
C GLY A 228 12.74 3.55 19.20
N ILE A 229 12.27 3.40 20.44
CA ILE A 229 10.92 3.81 20.87
C ILE A 229 11.00 4.50 22.23
N ASN A 230 10.45 5.71 22.27
CA ASN A 230 10.13 6.40 23.51
C ASN A 230 8.61 6.29 23.75
N PRO A 231 8.14 5.41 24.66
CA PRO A 231 6.71 5.24 24.92
C PRO A 231 6.10 6.53 25.48
N GLY A 232 5.00 6.97 24.86
CA GLY A 232 4.13 8.00 25.37
C GLY A 232 3.23 7.47 26.49
N TRP A 233 3.00 8.31 27.49
CA TRP A 233 2.15 8.01 28.65
C TRP A 233 1.35 9.25 29.09
N TRP A 234 0.26 9.05 29.83
CA TRP A 234 -0.62 10.16 30.26
C TRP A 234 0.08 11.14 31.21
N THR A 235 1.00 10.63 32.03
CA THR A 235 1.64 11.38 33.11
C THR A 235 3.14 11.11 33.12
N SER A 236 3.88 12.07 33.67
CA SER A 236 5.35 12.07 33.79
C SER A 236 6.11 12.26 32.47
N CYS A 237 7.19 13.05 32.54
CA CYS A 237 8.18 13.16 31.47
C CYS A 237 9.21 12.02 31.49
N TRP A 238 9.24 11.23 32.56
CA TRP A 238 10.19 10.14 32.72
C TRP A 238 9.72 8.92 31.95
N SER A 239 10.56 8.40 31.06
CA SER A 239 10.24 7.23 30.24
C SER A 239 11.45 6.35 29.99
N GLY A 240 11.18 5.06 29.75
CA GLY A 240 12.18 4.11 29.31
C GLY A 240 12.26 4.10 27.79
N TYR A 241 13.35 4.59 27.21
CA TYR A 241 13.62 4.46 25.79
C TYR A 241 14.08 3.03 25.46
N HIS A 242 13.33 2.36 24.60
CA HIS A 242 13.58 0.99 24.18
C HIS A 242 14.31 0.98 22.85
N VAL A 243 15.32 0.11 22.71
CA VAL A 243 16.01 -0.12 21.44
C VAL A 243 15.83 -1.58 21.07
N PHE A 244 15.21 -1.85 19.94
CA PHE A 244 14.89 -3.18 19.45
C PHE A 244 15.74 -3.55 18.24
N THR A 245 16.14 -4.82 18.20
CA THR A 245 16.77 -5.46 17.03
C THR A 245 16.05 -6.76 16.71
N LEU A 246 15.97 -7.12 15.42
CA LEU A 246 15.30 -8.32 14.95
C LEU A 246 16.30 -9.48 14.83
N LYS A 247 16.22 -10.45 15.74
CA LYS A 247 17.14 -11.59 15.78
C LYS A 247 16.39 -12.90 15.63
N LYS A 248 16.71 -13.66 14.57
CA LYS A 248 16.10 -14.97 14.28
C LYS A 248 14.56 -14.92 14.28
N GLY A 249 14.00 -13.87 13.65
CA GLY A 249 12.55 -13.67 13.54
C GLY A 249 11.86 -13.28 14.85
N LYS A 250 12.61 -12.75 15.84
CA LYS A 250 12.07 -12.27 17.10
C LYS A 250 12.66 -10.91 17.48
N TRP A 251 11.81 -10.01 17.94
CA TRP A 251 12.23 -8.75 18.52
C TRP A 251 12.86 -8.99 19.89
N ILE A 252 14.04 -8.43 20.09
CA ILE A 252 14.72 -8.40 21.38
C ILE A 252 15.22 -6.98 21.65
N LEU A 253 15.49 -6.66 22.92
CA LEU A 253 16.17 -5.43 23.27
C LEU A 253 17.65 -5.52 22.82
N ALA A 254 18.09 -4.56 22.00
CA ALA A 254 19.47 -4.45 21.55
C ALA A 254 20.40 -4.00 22.70
N VAL A 255 19.87 -3.17 23.60
CA VAL A 255 20.50 -2.73 24.85
C VAL A 255 19.48 -2.68 25.98
N PRO A 256 19.91 -2.68 27.27
CA PRO A 256 19.01 -2.40 28.38
C PRO A 256 18.24 -1.09 28.18
N VAL A 257 16.98 -1.05 28.64
CA VAL A 257 16.11 0.13 28.54
C VAL A 257 16.82 1.36 29.11
N ILE A 258 16.82 2.45 28.34
CA ILE A 258 17.54 3.67 28.64
C ILE A 258 16.58 4.61 29.37
N SER A 259 16.89 4.96 30.62
CA SER A 259 16.12 5.94 31.37
C SER A 259 16.24 7.32 30.72
N THR A 260 15.12 7.95 30.37
CA THR A 260 15.09 9.25 29.70
C THR A 260 14.09 10.20 30.34
N HIS A 261 14.35 11.50 30.19
CA HIS A 261 13.45 12.57 30.62
C HIS A 261 13.29 13.62 29.51
N CYS A 262 12.17 14.34 29.49
CA CYS A 262 11.84 15.27 28.41
C CYS A 262 12.91 16.34 28.13
N ASN A 263 13.62 16.82 29.16
CA ASN A 263 14.74 17.77 29.02
C ASN A 263 15.80 17.32 27.99
N GLN A 264 16.05 16.01 27.87
CA GLN A 264 17.02 15.49 26.90
C GLN A 264 16.61 15.80 25.45
N TRP A 265 15.31 15.77 25.15
CA TRP A 265 14.78 16.02 23.82
C TRP A 265 14.86 17.50 23.46
N GLU A 266 14.57 18.37 24.42
CA GLU A 266 14.64 19.82 24.28
C GLU A 266 16.07 20.29 24.00
N GLU A 267 17.06 19.62 24.60
CA GLU A 267 18.49 19.86 24.38
C GLU A 267 19.02 19.22 23.09
N GLY A 268 18.19 18.46 22.36
CA GLY A 268 18.59 17.77 21.14
C GLY A 268 19.61 16.64 21.36
N VAL A 269 19.64 16.06 22.57
CA VAL A 269 20.56 14.96 22.90
C VAL A 269 20.14 13.69 22.18
N LYS A 270 21.07 13.11 21.41
CA LYS A 270 20.87 11.80 20.81
C LYS A 270 20.99 10.71 21.87
N VAL A 271 19.96 9.88 22.02
CA VAL A 271 19.88 8.86 23.09
C VAL A 271 20.94 7.77 22.93
N ILE A 272 21.19 7.36 21.69
CA ILE A 272 22.06 6.23 21.39
C ILE A 272 22.76 6.43 20.06
N GLN A 273 24.03 6.02 20.00
CA GLN A 273 24.83 6.00 18.78
C GLN A 273 25.97 4.98 18.89
N LYS A 274 26.56 4.58 17.77
CA LYS A 274 27.78 3.74 17.76
C LYS A 274 28.90 4.35 18.59
N ASP A 275 29.63 3.52 19.32
CA ASP A 275 30.90 3.92 19.91
C ASP A 275 32.02 3.80 18.85
N PRO A 276 32.56 4.91 18.31
CA PRO A 276 33.58 4.86 17.27
C PRO A 276 34.91 4.26 17.76
N LYS A 277 35.10 4.16 19.08
CA LYS A 277 36.34 3.64 19.69
C LYS A 277 36.22 2.17 20.06
N LYS A 278 35.02 1.59 20.10
CA LYS A 278 34.76 0.23 20.58
C LYS A 278 33.74 -0.48 19.68
N PRO A 279 34.20 -1.29 18.70
CA PRO A 279 33.30 -2.12 17.89
C PRO A 279 32.40 -3.02 18.76
N GLY A 280 31.12 -3.13 18.40
CA GLY A 280 30.12 -3.88 19.18
C GLY A 280 29.63 -3.14 20.43
N TYR A 281 29.95 -1.85 20.58
CA TYR A 281 29.46 -1.00 21.66
C TYR A 281 28.74 0.23 21.10
N VAL A 282 27.84 0.75 21.92
CA VAL A 282 27.11 1.99 21.68
C VAL A 282 27.28 2.93 22.87
N ILE A 283 27.33 4.22 22.58
CA ILE A 283 27.25 5.28 23.57
C ILE A 283 25.77 5.58 23.79
N ILE A 284 25.32 5.48 25.04
CA ILE A 284 23.99 5.89 25.44
C ILE A 284 24.04 7.18 26.27
N HIS A 285 22.98 7.97 26.17
CA HIS A 285 22.72 9.16 26.98
C HIS A 285 21.43 8.93 27.78
N TYR A 286 21.51 8.96 29.10
CA TYR A 286 20.42 8.60 29.98
C TYR A 286 20.22 9.67 31.06
N SER A 287 18.97 9.88 31.47
CA SER A 287 18.61 10.77 32.57
C SER A 287 18.72 10.06 33.91
N GLU A 288 19.25 10.80 34.88
CA GLU A 288 19.34 10.40 36.28
C GLU A 288 19.00 11.61 37.16
N LEU A 289 18.28 11.37 38.26
CA LEU A 289 18.06 12.39 39.27
C LEU A 289 19.31 12.49 40.14
N ASN A 290 19.89 13.68 40.24
CA ASN A 290 21.04 13.96 41.08
C ASN A 290 20.70 15.11 42.03
N ASP A 291 20.55 14.80 43.32
CA ASP A 291 19.98 15.67 44.33
C ASP A 291 18.58 16.17 43.90
N ASP A 292 18.45 17.44 43.51
CA ASP A 292 17.20 18.07 43.05
C ASP A 292 17.18 18.35 41.54
N ASP A 293 18.25 18.00 40.80
CA ASP A 293 18.40 18.27 39.37
C ASP A 293 18.31 17.00 38.51
N ILE A 294 17.71 17.13 37.33
CA ILE A 294 17.70 16.07 36.31
C ILE A 294 18.91 16.28 35.40
N VAL A 295 19.85 15.34 35.45
CA VAL A 295 21.10 15.41 34.66
C VAL A 295 21.15 14.34 33.59
N THR A 296 21.75 14.67 32.45
CA THR A 296 22.06 13.73 31.39
C THR A 296 23.45 13.14 31.61
N LYS A 297 23.54 11.83 31.83
CA LYS A 297 24.79 11.09 31.90
C LYS A 297 25.02 10.27 30.63
N THR A 298 26.26 9.85 30.41
CA THR A 298 26.63 9.04 29.25
C THR A 298 27.51 7.85 29.66
N LYS A 299 27.36 6.73 28.95
CA LYS A 299 28.24 5.56 29.09
C LYS A 299 28.26 4.74 27.81
N SER A 300 29.36 4.03 27.60
CA SER A 300 29.53 3.05 26.51
C SER A 300 29.16 1.66 27.03
N ILE A 301 28.27 0.97 26.32
CA ILE A 301 27.74 -0.37 26.68
C ILE A 301 27.75 -1.30 25.46
N PRO A 302 27.86 -2.62 25.67
CA PRO A 302 27.75 -3.58 24.57
C PRO A 302 26.34 -3.58 23.98
N ILE A 303 26.24 -3.83 22.67
CA ILE A 303 24.98 -4.04 21.94
C ILE A 303 24.89 -5.51 21.48
N GLN A 304 23.68 -6.05 21.43
CA GLN A 304 23.37 -7.45 21.07
C GLN A 304 23.37 -7.75 19.57
#